data_AF-A0A9P8ZJC4-F1
#
_entry.id   AF-A0A9P8ZJC4-F1
#
_cell.length_a   1.000
_cell.length_b   1.000
_cell.length_c   1.000
_cell.angle_alpha   90.00
_cell.angle_beta   90.00
_cell.angle_gamma   90.00
#
_symmetry.space_group_name_H-M   'P 1'
#
loop_
_entity.id
_entity.type
_entity.pdbx_description
1 polymer ?
#
loop_
_entity_poly.entity_id
_entity_poly.type
_entity_poly.pdbx_seq_one_letter_code
_entity_poly.pdbx_strand_id
1 'polypeptide(L)'
;MGKGKDRKKRRRNVLEHGGNVLEHGDSWDQPILDRTEHYFYEDWTVEMEVQGQRFKVSKLRLSAESPVFATMFELPTETLNETVVLHNDPDEFRDFLWYIHSSHSEFADYLANCSAVKQFRRALNIARIAHFYEAFTAATWAVNQLVALLPKSGAADVETMKKLRSFANRGSDIHAELPGMVQSYWCAEVRSTKDPVRWLLVARDLKDEYLQAYAYFHILFLPDQDLRAESRLTDLDRLRLYVGSANLRRYESDCDCIVMDHSDSCRSYHKHDAPDELASLRPFLKLKDVYGEETIWEIFTRSPIGLTTSL
;
A
#
# COMPACT_ATOMS: atom_id res chain seq x y z
N MET A 1 51.81 57.74 -11.93
CA MET A 1 51.74 57.04 -10.62
C MET A 1 50.46 56.23 -10.58
N GLY A 2 50.56 54.94 -10.87
CA GLY A 2 49.44 54.01 -10.81
C GLY A 2 49.39 53.26 -9.47
N LYS A 3 48.22 52.72 -9.12
CA LYS A 3 48.06 51.46 -8.39
C LYS A 3 46.71 50.83 -8.77
N GLY A 4 46.77 49.82 -9.64
CA GLY A 4 45.67 48.89 -9.88
C GLY A 4 45.47 47.99 -8.66
N LYS A 5 44.21 47.61 -8.40
CA LYS A 5 43.85 46.63 -7.37
C LYS A 5 43.54 45.30 -8.05
N ASP A 6 44.47 44.36 -7.88
CA ASP A 6 44.35 42.96 -8.25
C ASP A 6 43.22 42.27 -7.46
N ARG A 7 42.19 41.84 -8.18
CA ARG A 7 41.21 40.86 -7.67
C ARG A 7 41.74 39.46 -7.92
N LYS A 8 42.33 38.88 -6.87
CA LYS A 8 42.85 37.52 -6.80
C LYS A 8 41.71 36.50 -6.96
N LYS A 9 41.61 35.90 -8.16
CA LYS A 9 40.67 34.84 -8.54
C LYS A 9 41.07 33.54 -7.82
N ARG A 10 40.43 33.25 -6.68
CA ARG A 10 40.57 31.98 -5.95
C ARG A 10 39.83 30.89 -6.73
N ARG A 11 40.56 30.17 -7.58
CA ARG A 11 40.13 28.89 -8.16
C ARG A 11 39.98 27.88 -7.02
N ARG A 12 38.73 27.53 -6.70
CA ARG A 12 38.41 26.40 -5.83
C ARG A 12 38.38 25.18 -6.76
N ASN A 13 39.42 24.35 -6.68
CA ASN A 13 39.44 23.04 -7.33
C ASN A 13 38.32 22.21 -6.69
N VAL A 14 37.22 22.05 -7.42
CA VAL A 14 36.24 21.01 -7.15
C VAL A 14 36.89 19.73 -7.67
N LEU A 15 37.39 18.91 -6.74
CA LEU A 15 37.66 17.52 -7.07
C LEU A 15 36.32 16.89 -7.41
N GLU A 16 36.10 16.63 -8.69
CA GLU A 16 35.13 15.67 -9.16
C GLU A 16 35.55 14.29 -8.64
N HIS A 17 35.09 13.93 -7.44
CA HIS A 17 34.93 12.53 -7.09
C HIS A 17 33.76 12.02 -7.90
N GLY A 18 34.07 11.51 -9.10
CA GLY A 18 33.20 10.59 -9.81
C GLY A 18 33.00 9.35 -8.93
N GLY A 19 32.04 9.45 -8.01
CA GLY A 19 31.48 8.30 -7.34
C GLY A 19 30.79 7.48 -8.41
N ASN A 20 31.45 6.42 -8.85
CA ASN A 20 30.78 5.29 -9.45
C ASN A 20 29.73 4.84 -8.42
N VAL A 21 28.48 5.25 -8.64
CA VAL A 21 27.32 4.57 -8.10
C VAL A 21 27.33 3.23 -8.82
N LEU A 22 28.12 2.29 -8.28
CA LEU A 22 27.83 0.88 -8.47
C LEU A 22 26.46 0.73 -7.83
N GLU A 23 25.44 0.68 -8.67
CA GLU A 23 24.17 0.06 -8.33
C GLU A 23 24.53 -1.34 -7.85
N HIS A 24 24.73 -1.49 -6.54
CA HIS A 24 24.75 -2.78 -5.89
C HIS A 24 23.35 -3.33 -6.13
N GLY A 25 23.19 -4.05 -7.25
CA GLY A 25 22.03 -4.88 -7.51
C GLY A 25 21.73 -5.61 -6.21
N ASP A 26 20.49 -5.46 -5.74
CA ASP A 26 20.01 -5.95 -4.47
C ASP A 26 20.49 -7.40 -4.25
N SER A 27 21.54 -7.58 -3.44
CA SER A 27 22.21 -8.87 -3.15
C SER A 27 21.25 -9.95 -2.61
N TRP A 28 20.05 -9.54 -2.23
CA TRP A 28 18.97 -10.38 -1.75
C TRP A 28 18.17 -11.08 -2.86
N ASP A 29 18.36 -10.68 -4.12
CA ASP A 29 17.78 -11.32 -5.32
C ASP A 29 18.74 -12.34 -5.96
N GLN A 30 19.70 -12.87 -5.20
CA GLN A 30 20.42 -14.05 -5.65
C GLN A 30 19.41 -15.18 -5.93
N PRO A 31 19.54 -15.89 -7.06
CA PRO A 31 18.66 -17.01 -7.38
C PRO A 31 18.57 -17.94 -6.18
N ILE A 32 17.35 -18.37 -5.82
CA ILE A 32 17.15 -19.41 -4.77
C ILE A 32 18.05 -20.63 -5.04
N LEU A 33 18.32 -20.91 -6.32
CA LEU A 33 19.27 -21.92 -6.79
C LEU A 33 20.66 -21.74 -6.14
N ASP A 34 21.29 -20.57 -6.22
CA ASP A 34 22.63 -20.32 -5.65
C ASP A 34 22.67 -20.53 -4.14
N ARG A 35 21.56 -20.25 -3.44
CA ARG A 35 21.48 -20.44 -1.98
C ARG A 35 21.18 -21.87 -1.57
N THR A 36 20.54 -22.65 -2.42
CA THR A 36 20.17 -24.05 -2.15
C THR A 36 21.20 -25.04 -2.72
N GLU A 37 22.07 -24.61 -3.62
CA GLU A 37 23.07 -25.45 -4.29
C GLU A 37 24.08 -26.09 -3.33
N HIS A 38 24.37 -25.44 -2.19
CA HIS A 38 25.31 -25.93 -1.20
C HIS A 38 24.68 -26.67 -0.01
N TYR A 39 23.35 -26.72 0.07
CA TYR A 39 22.67 -27.53 1.08
C TYR A 39 22.36 -28.91 0.50
N PHE A 40 23.23 -29.88 0.80
CA PHE A 40 22.89 -31.30 0.64
C PHE A 40 21.89 -31.67 1.75
N TYR A 41 20.61 -31.58 1.42
CA TYR A 41 19.60 -32.22 2.24
C TYR A 41 19.60 -33.71 1.89
N GLU A 42 19.80 -34.60 2.88
CA GLU A 42 19.30 -35.98 2.76
C GLU A 42 17.77 -35.99 2.64
N ASP A 43 17.11 -34.85 2.91
CA ASP A 43 15.67 -34.65 2.74
C ASP A 43 15.23 -34.74 1.29
N TRP A 44 14.01 -35.23 1.15
CA TRP A 44 13.29 -35.35 -0.10
C TRP A 44 13.01 -33.94 -0.64
N THR A 45 13.75 -33.52 -1.68
CA THR A 45 13.45 -32.28 -2.39
C THR A 45 12.28 -32.47 -3.35
N VAL A 46 11.53 -31.41 -3.61
CA VAL A 46 10.49 -31.33 -4.65
C VAL A 46 10.83 -30.20 -5.61
N GLU A 47 10.59 -30.43 -6.90
CA GLU A 47 10.61 -29.37 -7.92
C GLU A 47 9.19 -28.84 -8.10
N MET A 48 9.02 -27.54 -7.93
CA MET A 48 7.75 -26.84 -8.11
C MET A 48 7.86 -25.88 -9.28
N GLU A 49 6.88 -25.89 -10.18
CA GLU A 49 6.81 -24.96 -11.31
C GLU A 49 5.69 -23.95 -11.07
N VAL A 50 6.03 -22.66 -10.98
CA VAL A 50 5.07 -21.55 -10.81
C VAL A 50 5.16 -20.64 -12.02
N GLN A 51 4.14 -20.65 -12.87
CA GLN A 51 4.10 -19.88 -14.13
C GLN A 51 5.38 -20.03 -14.97
N GLY A 52 5.89 -21.27 -15.12
CA GLY A 52 7.10 -21.58 -15.88
C GLY A 52 8.42 -21.36 -15.14
N GLN A 53 8.41 -20.82 -13.91
CA GLN A 53 9.61 -20.73 -13.07
C GLN A 53 9.72 -21.94 -12.16
N ARG A 54 10.91 -22.54 -12.10
CA ARG A 54 11.17 -23.75 -11.32
C ARG A 54 11.86 -23.42 -10.01
N PHE A 55 11.35 -24.02 -8.93
CA PHE A 55 11.84 -23.87 -7.57
C PHE A 55 12.14 -25.26 -7.02
N LYS A 56 13.37 -25.49 -6.54
CA LYS A 56 13.75 -26.70 -5.84
C LYS A 56 13.67 -26.45 -4.33
N VAL A 57 12.81 -27.18 -3.63
CA VAL A 57 12.45 -26.89 -2.24
C VAL A 57 12.48 -28.16 -1.39
N SER A 58 12.75 -28.06 -0.09
CA SER A 58 12.66 -29.18 0.85
C SER A 58 11.19 -29.51 1.14
N LYS A 59 10.76 -30.76 0.91
CA LYS A 59 9.41 -31.22 1.28
C LYS A 59 9.18 -31.09 2.78
N LEU A 60 10.19 -31.44 3.59
CA LEU A 60 10.08 -31.42 5.05
C LEU A 60 9.74 -30.02 5.57
N ARG A 61 10.43 -28.98 5.07
CA ARG A 61 10.17 -27.60 5.51
C ARG A 61 8.79 -27.10 5.06
N LEU A 62 8.39 -27.42 3.83
CA LEU A 62 7.05 -27.07 3.33
C LEU A 62 5.95 -27.78 4.13
N SER A 63 6.09 -29.08 4.40
CA SER A 63 5.13 -29.84 5.21
C SER A 63 5.06 -29.35 6.66
N ALA A 64 6.19 -28.95 7.24
CA ALA A 64 6.23 -28.42 8.59
C ALA A 64 5.47 -27.10 8.72
N GLU A 65 5.51 -26.26 7.68
CA GLU A 65 4.86 -24.95 7.69
C GLU A 65 3.42 -24.99 7.18
N SER A 66 3.06 -25.94 6.31
CA SER A 66 1.77 -26.00 5.63
C SER A 66 1.15 -27.41 5.65
N PRO A 67 -0.06 -27.57 6.22
CA PRO A 67 -0.77 -28.84 6.18
C PRO A 67 -1.22 -29.22 4.76
N VAL A 68 -1.47 -28.23 3.89
CA VAL A 68 -1.79 -28.45 2.48
C VAL A 68 -0.64 -29.15 1.77
N PHE A 69 0.60 -28.66 1.96
CA PHE A 69 1.78 -29.32 1.39
C PHE A 69 2.07 -30.67 2.05
N ALA A 70 1.89 -30.79 3.37
CA ALA A 70 2.03 -32.08 4.05
C ALA A 70 1.11 -33.14 3.44
N THR A 71 -0.18 -32.81 3.31
CA THR A 71 -1.19 -33.69 2.70
C THR A 71 -0.85 -33.99 1.24
N MET A 72 -0.46 -32.98 0.46
CA MET A 72 -0.08 -33.14 -0.94
C MET A 72 1.07 -34.14 -1.13
N PHE A 73 2.05 -34.15 -0.23
CA PHE A 73 3.20 -35.06 -0.33
C PHE A 73 2.95 -36.46 0.24
N GLU A 74 1.90 -36.65 1.04
CA GLU A 74 1.45 -37.97 1.53
C GLU A 74 0.67 -38.76 0.48
N LEU A 75 0.08 -38.07 -0.51
CA LEU A 75 -0.67 -38.72 -1.56
C LEU A 75 0.24 -39.62 -2.43
N PRO A 76 -0.18 -40.86 -2.73
CA PRO A 76 0.56 -41.73 -3.63
C PRO A 76 0.67 -41.07 -5.01
N THR A 77 1.86 -40.60 -5.35
CA THR A 77 2.16 -40.13 -6.70
C THR A 77 2.66 -41.33 -7.48
N GLU A 78 2.02 -41.65 -8.61
CA GLU A 78 2.40 -42.78 -9.47
C GLU A 78 3.81 -42.59 -10.11
N THR A 79 4.41 -41.43 -9.89
CA THR A 79 5.59 -40.89 -10.55
C THR A 79 6.43 -40.09 -9.55
N LEU A 80 7.51 -40.72 -9.07
CA LEU A 80 8.42 -40.15 -8.06
C LEU A 80 9.18 -38.87 -8.50
N ASN A 81 9.07 -38.48 -9.79
CA ASN A 81 9.80 -37.37 -10.39
C ASN A 81 8.90 -36.27 -10.97
N GLU A 82 7.62 -36.24 -10.63
CA GLU A 82 6.73 -35.20 -11.17
C GLU A 82 6.97 -33.84 -10.51
N THR A 83 7.20 -32.84 -11.36
CA THR A 83 7.20 -31.43 -11.00
C THR A 83 5.80 -31.01 -10.59
N VAL A 84 5.67 -30.41 -9.40
CA VAL A 84 4.38 -29.91 -8.91
C VAL A 84 4.11 -28.54 -9.54
N VAL A 85 3.09 -28.44 -10.38
CA VAL A 85 2.71 -27.18 -11.04
C VAL A 85 1.76 -26.37 -10.14
N LEU A 86 2.12 -25.13 -9.84
CA LEU A 86 1.33 -24.19 -9.05
C LEU A 86 0.93 -22.98 -9.92
N HIS A 87 -0.22 -22.39 -9.63
CA HIS A 87 -0.78 -21.27 -10.40
C HIS A 87 -0.63 -19.90 -9.71
N ASN A 88 0.23 -19.82 -8.69
CA ASN A 88 0.49 -18.61 -7.93
C ASN A 88 1.33 -17.62 -8.74
N ASP A 89 1.50 -16.41 -8.19
CA ASP A 89 2.50 -15.48 -8.69
C ASP A 89 3.90 -15.95 -8.25
N PRO A 90 4.88 -16.04 -9.17
CA PRO A 90 6.20 -16.58 -8.86
C PRO A 90 7.01 -15.70 -7.91
N ASP A 91 6.85 -14.38 -7.94
CA ASP A 91 7.55 -13.48 -7.01
C ASP A 91 6.94 -13.58 -5.61
N GLU A 92 5.61 -13.71 -5.51
CA GLU A 92 4.93 -13.96 -4.24
C GLU A 92 5.37 -15.29 -3.62
N PHE A 93 5.44 -16.34 -4.45
CA PHE A 93 5.90 -17.66 -4.02
C PHE A 93 7.38 -17.64 -3.61
N ARG A 94 8.24 -16.91 -4.34
CA ARG A 94 9.65 -16.72 -3.98
C ARG A 94 9.81 -16.09 -2.60
N ASP A 95 9.03 -15.05 -2.29
CA ASP A 95 9.06 -14.39 -0.97
C ASP A 95 8.60 -15.34 0.16
N PHE A 96 7.61 -16.20 -0.10
CA PHE A 96 7.20 -17.24 0.83
C PHE A 96 8.28 -18.31 1.05
N LEU A 97 8.92 -18.79 -0.01
CA LEU A 97 10.05 -19.71 0.11
C LEU A 97 11.22 -19.08 0.86
N TRP A 98 11.50 -17.79 0.61
CA TRP A 98 12.49 -17.05 1.37
C TRP A 98 12.16 -17.07 2.87
N TYR A 99 10.90 -16.88 3.26
CA TYR A 99 10.49 -16.96 4.67
C TYR A 99 10.79 -18.33 5.29
N ILE A 100 10.39 -19.41 4.61
CA ILE A 100 10.57 -20.80 5.09
C ILE A 100 12.06 -21.17 5.18
N HIS A 101 12.88 -20.61 4.28
CA HIS A 101 14.29 -20.99 4.19
C HIS A 101 15.25 -20.10 4.96
N SER A 102 14.83 -18.89 5.31
CA SER A 102 15.69 -17.89 5.94
C SER A 102 16.02 -18.23 7.38
N SER A 103 17.29 -18.06 7.72
CA SER A 103 17.79 -18.08 9.09
C SER A 103 17.39 -16.81 9.84
N HIS A 104 17.40 -16.87 11.18
CA HIS A 104 17.10 -15.71 12.02
C HIS A 104 18.03 -14.51 11.74
N SER A 105 19.31 -14.77 11.43
CA SER A 105 20.26 -13.72 11.03
C SER A 105 19.89 -13.08 9.70
N GLU A 106 19.49 -13.85 8.69
CA GLU A 106 19.07 -13.29 7.40
C GLU A 106 17.80 -12.44 7.52
N PHE A 107 16.87 -12.85 8.39
CA PHE A 107 15.71 -12.02 8.71
C PHE A 107 16.12 -10.69 9.35
N ALA A 108 17.00 -10.73 10.36
CA ALA A 108 17.47 -9.52 11.04
C ALA A 108 18.21 -8.59 10.06
N ASP A 109 19.07 -9.16 9.22
CA ASP A 109 19.82 -8.42 8.20
C ASP A 109 18.88 -7.81 7.15
N TYR A 110 17.86 -8.55 6.71
CA TYR A 110 16.87 -8.03 5.78
C TYR A 110 16.08 -6.86 6.37
N LEU A 111 15.58 -6.99 7.60
CA LEU A 111 14.82 -5.92 8.26
C LEU A 111 15.68 -4.69 8.55
N ALA A 112 16.98 -4.86 8.79
CA ALA A 112 17.90 -3.75 9.03
C ALA A 112 18.27 -2.99 7.75
N ASN A 113 18.38 -3.70 6.62
CA ASN A 113 18.94 -3.14 5.38
C ASN A 113 17.89 -2.83 4.30
N CYS A 114 16.66 -3.34 4.42
CA CYS A 114 15.63 -3.17 3.41
C CYS A 114 14.72 -1.97 3.71
N SER A 115 14.20 -1.30 2.68
CA SER A 115 13.26 -0.18 2.87
C SER A 115 11.90 -0.67 3.40
N ALA A 116 11.18 0.18 4.14
CA ALA A 116 9.85 -0.15 4.67
C ALA A 116 8.88 -0.60 3.58
N VAL A 117 8.93 0.00 2.37
CA VAL A 117 8.13 -0.40 1.20
C VAL A 117 8.45 -1.83 0.77
N LYS A 118 9.74 -2.18 0.65
CA LYS A 118 10.16 -3.52 0.25
C LYS A 118 9.79 -4.56 1.32
N GLN A 119 10.00 -4.25 2.59
CA GLN A 119 9.57 -5.08 3.72
C GLN A 119 8.06 -5.30 3.71
N PHE A 120 7.29 -4.23 3.47
CA PHE A 120 5.83 -4.29 3.39
C PHE A 120 5.37 -5.18 2.25
N ARG A 121 5.94 -5.01 1.05
CA ARG A 121 5.63 -5.83 -0.13
C ARG A 121 5.93 -7.32 0.12
N ARG A 122 7.11 -7.63 0.68
CA ARG A 122 7.48 -9.02 1.01
C ARG A 122 6.54 -9.61 2.06
N ALA A 123 6.23 -8.87 3.12
CA ALA A 123 5.26 -9.31 4.12
C ALA A 123 3.88 -9.58 3.51
N LEU A 124 3.42 -8.74 2.57
CA LEU A 124 2.15 -8.93 1.87
C LEU A 124 2.15 -10.19 1.02
N ASN A 125 3.23 -10.41 0.29
CA ASN A 125 3.43 -11.59 -0.55
C ASN A 125 3.43 -12.88 0.30
N ILE A 126 4.18 -12.89 1.41
CA ILE A 126 4.22 -14.01 2.36
C ILE A 126 2.82 -14.25 2.94
N ALA A 127 2.13 -13.22 3.44
CA ALA A 127 0.81 -13.35 4.04
C ALA A 127 -0.21 -14.00 3.08
N ARG A 128 -0.17 -13.60 1.80
CA ARG A 128 -1.08 -14.12 0.77
C ARG A 128 -0.81 -15.58 0.43
N ILE A 129 0.44 -15.95 0.18
CA ILE A 129 0.80 -17.34 -0.14
C ILE A 129 0.60 -18.24 1.09
N ALA A 130 1.01 -17.77 2.28
CA ALA A 130 0.85 -18.51 3.51
C ALA A 130 -0.63 -18.77 3.83
N HIS A 131 -1.51 -17.78 3.65
CA HIS A 131 -2.96 -17.98 3.80
C HIS A 131 -3.50 -19.01 2.80
N PHE A 132 -3.10 -18.90 1.53
CA PHE A 132 -3.55 -19.80 0.48
C PHE A 132 -3.20 -21.27 0.74
N TYR A 133 -2.03 -21.53 1.35
CA TYR A 133 -1.56 -22.87 1.69
C TYR A 133 -1.76 -23.22 3.17
N GLU A 134 -2.61 -22.48 3.90
CA GLU A 134 -2.92 -22.73 5.32
C GLU A 134 -1.68 -22.77 6.24
N ALA A 135 -0.61 -22.06 5.87
CA ALA A 135 0.57 -21.87 6.70
C ALA A 135 0.31 -20.78 7.76
N PHE A 136 -0.59 -21.06 8.70
CA PHE A 136 -1.16 -20.05 9.61
C PHE A 136 -0.11 -19.31 10.45
N THR A 137 0.96 -19.99 10.89
CA THR A 137 2.06 -19.35 11.64
C THR A 137 2.76 -18.29 10.79
N ALA A 138 3.11 -18.64 9.55
CA ALA A 138 3.73 -17.73 8.59
C ALA A 138 2.78 -16.57 8.22
N ALA A 139 1.51 -16.87 7.98
CA ALA A 139 0.50 -15.88 7.65
C ALA A 139 0.29 -14.88 8.80
N THR A 140 0.18 -15.36 10.04
CA THR A 140 0.02 -14.53 11.23
C THR A 140 1.24 -13.64 11.45
N TRP A 141 2.45 -14.21 11.35
CA TRP A 141 3.69 -13.42 11.43
C TRP A 141 3.71 -12.31 10.38
N ALA A 142 3.38 -12.64 9.13
CA ALA A 142 3.41 -11.69 8.03
C ALA A 142 2.38 -10.57 8.19
N VAL A 143 1.17 -10.90 8.66
CA VAL A 143 0.13 -9.90 8.97
C VAL A 143 0.58 -8.96 10.09
N ASN A 144 1.23 -9.48 11.14
CA ASN A 144 1.77 -8.63 12.21
C ASN A 144 2.84 -7.67 11.67
N GLN A 145 3.69 -8.11 10.73
CA GLN A 145 4.63 -7.23 10.04
C GLN A 145 3.91 -6.17 9.21
N LEU A 146 2.87 -6.55 8.45
CA LEU A 146 2.06 -5.59 7.67
C LEU A 146 1.46 -4.51 8.55
N VAL A 147 0.87 -4.88 9.69
CA VAL A 147 0.30 -3.95 10.66
C VAL A 147 1.36 -2.97 11.19
N ALA A 148 2.54 -3.47 11.55
CA ALA A 148 3.63 -2.64 12.05
C ALA A 148 4.23 -1.71 10.97
N LEU A 149 4.19 -2.14 9.71
CA LEU A 149 4.77 -1.42 8.57
C LEU A 149 3.78 -0.48 7.89
N LEU A 150 2.46 -0.68 8.02
CA LEU A 150 1.41 0.14 7.42
C LEU A 150 1.69 1.66 7.57
N PRO A 151 1.90 2.20 8.79
CA PRO A 151 2.17 3.64 8.97
C PRO A 151 3.49 4.12 8.36
N LYS A 152 4.44 3.21 8.13
CA LYS A 152 5.80 3.49 7.65
C LYS A 152 5.95 3.24 6.15
N SER A 153 5.00 2.55 5.55
CA SER A 153 5.08 2.09 4.16
C SER A 153 5.02 3.26 3.16
N GLY A 154 4.59 4.45 3.60
CA GLY A 154 4.53 5.63 2.76
C GLY A 154 3.66 5.41 1.52
N ALA A 155 3.95 6.09 0.42
CA ALA A 155 3.25 5.92 -0.85
C ALA A 155 3.62 4.59 -1.53
N ALA A 156 3.24 3.46 -0.91
CA ALA A 156 3.25 2.16 -1.54
C ALA A 156 2.58 2.26 -2.92
N ASP A 157 3.09 1.50 -3.89
CA ASP A 157 2.57 1.55 -5.24
C ASP A 157 1.11 1.08 -5.26
N VAL A 158 0.37 1.56 -6.27
CA VAL A 158 -1.06 1.28 -6.42
C VAL A 158 -1.36 -0.21 -6.44
N GLU A 159 -0.48 -1.01 -7.06
CA GLU A 159 -0.69 -2.46 -7.20
C GLU A 159 -0.53 -3.18 -5.87
N THR A 160 0.49 -2.83 -5.08
CA THR A 160 0.68 -3.32 -3.71
C THR A 160 -0.54 -3.00 -2.84
N MET A 161 -1.09 -1.78 -2.95
CA MET A 161 -2.27 -1.39 -2.18
C MET A 161 -3.52 -2.18 -2.61
N LYS A 162 -3.70 -2.42 -3.92
CA LYS A 162 -4.77 -3.29 -4.43
C LYS A 162 -4.68 -4.71 -3.87
N LYS A 163 -3.48 -5.28 -3.91
CA LYS A 163 -3.18 -6.60 -3.34
C LYS A 163 -3.50 -6.65 -1.84
N LEU A 164 -3.13 -5.61 -1.09
CA LEU A 164 -3.42 -5.50 0.34
C LEU A 164 -4.93 -5.47 0.62
N ARG A 165 -5.69 -4.63 -0.09
CA ARG A 165 -7.15 -4.55 0.10
C ARG A 165 -7.85 -5.86 -0.26
N SER A 166 -7.46 -6.47 -1.38
CA SER A 166 -7.97 -7.79 -1.79
C SER A 166 -7.65 -8.88 -0.77
N PHE A 167 -6.46 -8.83 -0.16
CA PHE A 167 -6.08 -9.76 0.89
C PHE A 167 -6.84 -9.49 2.19
N ALA A 168 -6.94 -8.24 2.65
CA ALA A 168 -7.66 -7.89 3.87
C ALA A 168 -9.11 -8.38 3.85
N ASN A 169 -9.80 -8.23 2.72
CA ASN A 169 -11.18 -8.69 2.57
C ASN A 169 -11.33 -10.22 2.60
N ARG A 170 -10.29 -10.98 2.26
CA ARG A 170 -10.31 -12.45 2.24
C ARG A 170 -9.72 -13.08 3.50
N GLY A 171 -8.74 -12.44 4.11
CA GLY A 171 -7.96 -12.91 5.27
C GLY A 171 -8.53 -12.47 6.62
N SER A 172 -9.83 -12.19 6.70
CA SER A 172 -10.49 -11.78 7.95
C SER A 172 -10.48 -12.88 9.01
N ASP A 173 -10.29 -14.14 8.60
CA ASP A 173 -10.09 -15.32 9.45
C ASP A 173 -8.73 -15.31 10.18
N ILE A 174 -7.69 -14.73 9.57
CA ILE A 174 -6.37 -14.58 10.22
C ILE A 174 -6.37 -13.37 11.16
N HIS A 175 -6.94 -12.24 10.71
CA HIS A 175 -6.92 -11.00 11.47
C HIS A 175 -8.18 -10.17 11.22
N ALA A 176 -9.18 -10.35 12.08
CA ALA A 176 -10.51 -9.74 11.93
C ALA A 176 -10.49 -8.21 11.76
N GLU A 177 -9.51 -7.52 12.36
CA GLU A 177 -9.41 -6.06 12.30
C GLU A 177 -8.69 -5.54 11.04
N LEU A 178 -8.04 -6.41 10.26
CA LEU A 178 -7.20 -6.00 9.13
C LEU A 178 -7.97 -5.17 8.08
N PRO A 179 -9.22 -5.50 7.68
CA PRO A 179 -10.01 -4.66 6.79
C PRO A 179 -10.18 -3.22 7.29
N GLY A 180 -10.50 -3.05 8.58
CA GLY A 180 -10.71 -1.74 9.20
C GLY A 180 -9.42 -0.94 9.31
N MET A 181 -8.30 -1.61 9.60
CA MET A 181 -6.97 -0.99 9.63
C MET A 181 -6.53 -0.52 8.25
N VAL A 182 -6.70 -1.36 7.21
CA VAL A 182 -6.36 -1.00 5.83
C VAL A 182 -7.22 0.17 5.35
N GLN A 183 -8.52 0.15 5.65
CA GLN A 183 -9.43 1.25 5.33
C GLN A 183 -9.04 2.55 6.03
N SER A 184 -8.71 2.48 7.33
CA SER A 184 -8.26 3.63 8.10
C SER A 184 -6.96 4.22 7.54
N TYR A 185 -6.01 3.36 7.18
CA TYR A 185 -4.77 3.76 6.52
C TYR A 185 -5.03 4.45 5.18
N TRP A 186 -5.91 3.88 4.34
CA TRP A 186 -6.28 4.48 3.06
C TRP A 186 -6.91 5.85 3.22
N CYS A 187 -7.84 5.98 4.17
CA CYS A 187 -8.44 7.27 4.47
C CYS A 187 -7.39 8.30 4.93
N ALA A 188 -6.37 7.87 5.70
CA ALA A 188 -5.28 8.75 6.10
C ALA A 188 -4.39 9.16 4.91
N GLU A 189 -4.08 8.24 4.01
CA GLU A 189 -3.29 8.52 2.80
C GLU A 189 -4.05 9.42 1.82
N VAL A 190 -5.36 9.20 1.63
CA VAL A 190 -6.21 10.08 0.81
C VAL A 190 -6.21 11.50 1.36
N ARG A 191 -6.24 11.67 2.69
CA ARG A 191 -6.18 12.99 3.34
C ARG A 191 -4.83 13.67 3.18
N SER A 192 -3.74 12.92 3.25
CA SER A 192 -2.38 13.48 3.27
C SER A 192 -1.80 13.70 1.87
N THR A 193 -2.35 13.05 0.85
CA THR A 193 -1.85 13.13 -0.52
C THR A 193 -2.16 14.46 -1.19
N LYS A 194 -1.26 14.89 -2.08
CA LYS A 194 -1.50 16.00 -3.01
C LYS A 194 -2.25 15.57 -4.27
N ASP A 195 -2.40 14.26 -4.46
CA ASP A 195 -3.03 13.65 -5.64
C ASP A 195 -4.11 12.62 -5.22
N PRO A 196 -5.28 13.08 -4.74
CA PRO A 196 -6.38 12.18 -4.35
C PRO A 196 -7.04 11.51 -5.57
N VAL A 197 -6.84 12.04 -6.78
CA VAL A 197 -7.31 11.41 -8.02
C VAL A 197 -6.64 10.05 -8.20
N ARG A 198 -5.35 9.91 -7.87
CA ARG A 198 -4.67 8.60 -7.84
C ARG A 198 -5.45 7.58 -7.01
N TRP A 199 -5.88 7.96 -5.80
CA TRP A 199 -6.61 7.06 -4.90
C TRP A 199 -8.02 6.76 -5.37
N LEU A 200 -8.69 7.72 -6.02
CA LEU A 200 -9.97 7.48 -6.68
C LEU A 200 -9.84 6.39 -7.76
N LEU A 201 -8.78 6.42 -8.57
CA LEU A 201 -8.54 5.38 -9.58
C LEU A 201 -8.32 4.02 -8.94
N VAL A 202 -7.55 3.95 -7.85
CA VAL A 202 -7.35 2.70 -7.09
C VAL A 202 -8.68 2.17 -6.55
N ALA A 203 -9.48 3.04 -5.93
CA ALA A 203 -10.78 2.68 -5.37
C ALA A 203 -11.74 2.15 -6.44
N ARG A 204 -11.71 2.75 -7.63
CA ARG A 204 -12.52 2.35 -8.78
C ARG A 204 -12.13 0.96 -9.29
N ASP A 205 -10.85 0.71 -9.47
CA ASP A 205 -10.35 -0.58 -9.94
C ASP A 205 -10.70 -1.73 -8.98
N LEU A 206 -10.75 -1.42 -7.67
CA LEU A 206 -11.17 -2.38 -6.64
C LEU A 206 -12.68 -2.48 -6.46
N LYS A 207 -13.46 -1.62 -7.13
CA LYS A 207 -14.90 -1.47 -6.89
C LYS A 207 -15.22 -1.19 -5.42
N ASP A 208 -14.35 -0.45 -4.73
CA ASP A 208 -14.53 -0.05 -3.34
C ASP A 208 -15.35 1.24 -3.27
N GLU A 209 -16.66 1.12 -3.11
CA GLU A 209 -17.58 2.26 -3.11
C GLU A 209 -17.29 3.24 -1.98
N TYR A 210 -16.91 2.75 -0.80
CA TYR A 210 -16.58 3.59 0.34
C TYR A 210 -15.36 4.45 0.04
N LEU A 211 -14.26 3.84 -0.43
CA LEU A 211 -13.08 4.64 -0.77
C LEU A 211 -13.34 5.55 -1.96
N GLN A 212 -14.14 5.15 -2.95
CA GLN A 212 -14.52 6.03 -4.05
C GLN A 212 -15.23 7.28 -3.53
N ALA A 213 -16.26 7.10 -2.69
CA ALA A 213 -16.98 8.22 -2.06
C ALA A 213 -16.03 9.10 -1.23
N TYR A 214 -15.13 8.47 -0.47
CA TYR A 214 -14.13 9.16 0.34
C TYR A 214 -13.14 9.99 -0.51
N ALA A 215 -12.66 9.43 -1.61
CA ALA A 215 -11.75 10.10 -2.53
C ALA A 215 -12.45 11.25 -3.27
N TYR A 216 -13.69 11.07 -3.74
CA TYR A 216 -14.48 12.15 -4.32
C TYR A 216 -14.70 13.28 -3.32
N PHE A 217 -15.05 12.95 -2.07
CA PHE A 217 -15.17 13.92 -1.01
C PHE A 217 -13.87 14.74 -0.87
N HIS A 218 -12.71 14.09 -0.74
CA HIS A 218 -11.44 14.82 -0.63
C HIS A 218 -11.07 15.66 -1.85
N ILE A 219 -11.35 15.17 -3.07
CA ILE A 219 -11.12 15.94 -4.30
C ILE A 219 -11.90 17.28 -4.28
N LEU A 220 -13.14 17.28 -3.77
CA LEU A 220 -13.96 18.50 -3.70
C LEU A 220 -13.43 19.56 -2.73
N PHE A 221 -12.62 19.15 -1.75
CA PHE A 221 -12.05 20.05 -0.74
C PHE A 221 -10.64 20.52 -1.09
N LEU A 222 -10.06 20.05 -2.21
CA LEU A 222 -8.77 20.55 -2.65
C LEU A 222 -8.90 21.95 -3.28
N PRO A 223 -8.14 22.94 -2.78
CA PRO A 223 -8.12 24.26 -3.40
C PRO A 223 -7.48 24.20 -4.79
N ASP A 224 -7.99 25.02 -5.71
CA ASP A 224 -7.37 25.33 -7.00
C ASP A 224 -7.06 24.14 -7.94
N GLN A 225 -7.73 22.98 -7.77
CA GLN A 225 -7.68 21.94 -8.80
C GLN A 225 -8.61 22.26 -9.96
N ASP A 226 -8.04 22.45 -11.15
CA ASP A 226 -8.81 22.44 -12.39
C ASP A 226 -9.23 21.00 -12.72
N LEU A 227 -10.29 20.53 -12.05
CA LEU A 227 -10.87 19.20 -12.24
C LEU A 227 -11.36 18.97 -13.68
N ARG A 228 -11.56 20.04 -14.46
CA ARG A 228 -11.93 19.92 -15.88
C ARG A 228 -10.73 19.52 -16.73
N ALA A 229 -9.55 20.03 -16.39
CA ALA A 229 -8.30 19.70 -17.08
C ALA A 229 -7.71 18.35 -16.69
N GLU A 230 -8.13 17.76 -15.56
CA GLU A 230 -7.65 16.45 -15.13
C GLU A 230 -8.12 15.34 -16.07
N SER A 231 -7.19 14.80 -16.87
CA SER A 231 -7.46 13.83 -17.93
C SER A 231 -7.73 12.43 -17.41
N ARG A 232 -7.31 12.11 -16.18
CA ARG A 232 -7.52 10.79 -15.56
C ARG A 232 -8.97 10.56 -15.12
N LEU A 233 -9.74 11.64 -14.93
CA LEU A 233 -11.16 11.57 -14.58
C LEU A 233 -11.98 11.24 -15.82
N THR A 234 -12.93 10.31 -15.67
CA THR A 234 -13.95 10.04 -16.69
C THR A 234 -15.06 11.08 -16.63
N ASP A 235 -15.92 11.13 -17.65
CA ASP A 235 -17.08 12.03 -17.64
C ASP A 235 -18.05 11.71 -16.51
N LEU A 236 -18.15 10.42 -16.12
CA LEU A 236 -18.92 10.00 -14.96
C LEU A 236 -18.30 10.52 -13.66
N ASP A 237 -16.97 10.50 -13.52
CA ASP A 237 -16.28 11.06 -12.35
C ASP A 237 -16.52 12.57 -12.24
N ARG A 238 -16.44 13.29 -13.37
CA ARG A 238 -16.72 14.73 -13.42
C ARG A 238 -18.17 15.04 -13.06
N LEU A 239 -19.12 14.24 -13.54
CA LEU A 239 -20.53 14.38 -13.18
C LEU A 239 -20.76 14.14 -11.68
N ARG A 240 -20.15 13.10 -11.11
CA ARG A 240 -20.23 12.80 -9.67
C ARG A 240 -19.64 13.93 -8.81
N LEU A 241 -18.49 14.47 -9.20
CA LEU A 241 -17.88 15.63 -8.53
C LEU A 241 -18.78 16.87 -8.65
N TYR A 242 -19.36 17.13 -9.83
CA TYR A 242 -20.27 18.25 -10.03
C TYR A 242 -21.52 18.13 -9.14
N VAL A 243 -22.20 16.98 -9.15
CA VAL A 243 -23.38 16.72 -8.32
C VAL A 243 -23.02 16.76 -6.84
N GLY A 244 -21.91 16.14 -6.44
CA GLY A 244 -21.40 16.17 -5.07
C GLY A 244 -21.13 17.60 -4.58
N SER A 245 -20.53 18.45 -5.42
CA SER A 245 -20.30 19.86 -5.09
C SER A 245 -21.59 20.65 -4.91
N ALA A 246 -22.62 20.37 -5.74
CA ALA A 246 -23.93 21.01 -5.62
C ALA A 246 -24.66 20.56 -4.34
N ASN A 247 -24.56 19.27 -4.00
CA ASN A 247 -25.13 18.73 -2.77
C ASN A 247 -24.45 19.34 -1.53
N LEU A 248 -23.12 19.39 -1.49
CA LEU A 248 -22.38 19.99 -0.37
C LEU A 248 -22.81 21.45 -0.12
N ARG A 249 -22.97 22.27 -1.16
CA ARG A 249 -23.46 23.65 -1.03
C ARG A 249 -24.87 23.76 -0.49
N ARG A 250 -25.76 22.80 -0.80
CA ARG A 250 -27.11 22.75 -0.21
C ARG A 250 -27.06 22.39 1.27
N TYR A 251 -26.21 21.44 1.63
CA TYR A 251 -25.99 21.11 3.05
C TYR A 251 -25.42 22.30 3.82
N GLU A 252 -24.50 23.08 3.24
CA GLU A 252 -24.00 24.32 3.83
C GLU A 252 -25.11 25.38 4.03
N SER A 253 -26.08 25.48 3.12
CA SER A 253 -27.19 26.42 3.26
C SER A 253 -28.24 25.99 4.29
N ASP A 254 -28.43 24.68 4.45
CA ASP A 254 -29.46 24.13 5.35
C ASP A 254 -28.95 23.97 6.79
N CYS A 255 -27.62 23.93 6.99
CA CYS A 255 -26.99 23.84 8.29
C CYS A 255 -26.40 25.19 8.71
N ASP A 256 -27.20 26.02 9.40
CA ASP A 256 -26.78 27.30 10.03
C ASP A 256 -25.57 27.17 10.99
N CYS A 257 -25.15 25.94 11.33
CA CYS A 257 -24.05 25.63 12.23
C CYS A 257 -22.70 25.35 11.54
N ILE A 258 -22.64 25.40 10.20
CA ILE A 258 -21.42 25.04 9.44
C ILE A 258 -20.76 26.31 8.90
N VAL A 259 -20.05 27.00 9.79
CA VAL A 259 -19.02 27.93 9.36
C VAL A 259 -17.80 27.10 8.97
N MET A 260 -17.71 26.77 7.69
CA MET A 260 -16.45 26.31 7.10
C MET A 260 -15.52 27.52 7.04
N ASP A 261 -14.65 27.65 8.03
CA ASP A 261 -13.66 28.73 8.09
C ASP A 261 -12.62 28.50 7.00
N HIS A 262 -12.89 29.00 5.79
CA HIS A 262 -12.00 28.96 4.63
C HIS A 262 -10.90 30.04 4.69
N SER A 263 -10.66 30.66 5.85
CA SER A 263 -9.86 31.89 5.96
C SER A 263 -8.43 31.72 6.50
N ASP A 264 -7.62 30.85 5.90
CA ASP A 264 -6.14 31.01 5.96
C ASP A 264 -5.62 32.17 5.06
N SER A 265 -6.53 33.08 4.67
CA SER A 265 -6.23 34.40 4.12
C SER A 265 -6.51 35.55 5.13
N CYS A 266 -6.85 35.29 6.39
CA CYS A 266 -7.14 36.36 7.35
C CYS A 266 -5.97 36.66 8.30
N ARG A 267 -5.36 37.82 8.05
CA ARG A 267 -4.43 38.52 8.93
C ARG A 267 -4.98 38.64 10.35
N SER A 268 -4.06 38.39 11.30
CA SER A 268 -4.01 38.83 12.70
C SER A 268 -5.17 38.45 13.62
N TYR A 269 -4.96 37.41 14.42
CA TYR A 269 -5.37 37.42 15.83
C TYR A 269 -4.26 36.83 16.72
N HIS A 270 -3.87 37.60 17.74
CA HIS A 270 -2.87 37.23 18.73
C HIS A 270 -3.46 36.31 19.81
N LYS A 271 -2.71 35.22 20.10
CA LYS A 271 -2.47 34.51 21.38
C LYS A 271 -3.67 34.08 22.25
N HIS A 272 -3.82 32.77 22.45
CA HIS A 272 -3.11 32.06 23.53
C HIS A 272 -3.22 30.51 23.39
N ASP A 273 -2.04 29.89 23.28
CA ASP A 273 -1.63 28.54 23.69
C ASP A 273 -2.53 27.32 23.40
N ALA A 274 -2.41 26.79 22.18
CA ALA A 274 -2.59 25.37 21.87
C ALA A 274 -1.57 24.96 20.79
N PRO A 275 -0.98 23.75 20.82
CA PRO A 275 0.07 23.35 19.89
C PRO A 275 -0.41 23.31 18.43
N ASP A 276 0.39 23.92 17.56
CA ASP A 276 0.10 24.39 16.19
C ASP A 276 -0.22 23.32 15.12
N GLU A 277 -0.25 22.03 15.43
CA GLU A 277 -0.55 20.98 14.43
C GLU A 277 -2.03 20.64 14.28
N LEU A 278 -2.91 21.19 15.13
CA LEU A 278 -4.36 20.89 15.13
C LEU A 278 -5.25 22.05 14.63
N ALA A 279 -4.67 23.20 14.27
CA ALA A 279 -5.44 24.37 13.85
C ALA A 279 -6.07 24.20 12.46
N SER A 280 -5.41 23.52 11.53
CA SER A 280 -5.92 23.21 10.18
C SER A 280 -6.99 22.11 10.14
N LEU A 281 -7.28 21.46 11.29
CA LEU A 281 -8.15 20.29 11.39
C LEU A 281 -9.54 20.58 11.98
N ARG A 282 -9.81 21.79 12.47
CA ARG A 282 -11.04 22.12 13.21
C ARG A 282 -12.34 22.12 12.39
N PRO A 283 -12.39 22.56 11.12
CA PRO A 283 -13.60 22.42 10.30
C PRO A 283 -13.95 20.96 9.99
N PHE A 284 -12.92 20.11 9.83
CA PHE A 284 -13.06 18.71 9.42
C PHE A 284 -13.47 17.75 10.55
N LEU A 285 -13.02 18.02 11.79
CA LEU A 285 -13.49 17.29 12.97
C LEU A 285 -15.00 17.50 13.18
N LYS A 286 -15.51 18.72 12.96
CA LYS A 286 -16.95 18.98 13.01
C LYS A 286 -17.73 18.22 11.95
N LEU A 287 -17.26 18.09 10.70
CA LEU A 287 -18.01 17.32 9.70
C LEU A 287 -18.08 15.82 10.02
N LYS A 288 -17.01 15.19 10.51
CA LYS A 288 -17.06 13.78 10.91
C LYS A 288 -17.95 13.56 12.13
N ASP A 289 -17.91 14.47 13.10
CA ASP A 289 -18.73 14.42 14.32
C ASP A 289 -20.20 14.82 14.08
N VAL A 290 -20.48 15.64 13.06
CA VAL A 290 -21.84 16.10 12.70
C VAL A 290 -22.53 15.15 11.72
N TYR A 291 -21.79 14.55 10.79
CA TYR A 291 -22.38 13.79 9.69
C TYR A 291 -22.13 12.28 9.78
N GLY A 292 -21.15 11.80 10.54
CA GLY A 292 -20.81 10.37 10.59
C GLY A 292 -20.35 9.82 9.24
N GLU A 293 -19.80 8.60 9.24
CA GLU A 293 -19.33 7.95 8.00
C GLU A 293 -20.48 7.62 7.03
N GLU A 294 -21.72 7.52 7.54
CA GLU A 294 -22.91 7.22 6.77
C GLU A 294 -23.33 8.38 5.83
N THR A 295 -23.20 9.64 6.25
CA THR A 295 -23.65 10.77 5.41
C THR A 295 -22.74 11.02 4.21
N ILE A 296 -21.43 10.75 4.32
CA ILE A 296 -20.52 10.82 3.16
C ILE A 296 -21.00 9.85 2.09
N TRP A 297 -21.41 8.66 2.49
CA TRP A 297 -21.99 7.68 1.58
C TRP A 297 -23.27 8.23 0.96
N GLU A 298 -24.21 8.77 1.75
CA GLU A 298 -25.46 9.34 1.23
C GLU A 298 -25.26 10.47 0.21
N ILE A 299 -24.30 11.38 0.42
CA ILE A 299 -24.03 12.51 -0.50
C ILE A 299 -23.68 12.03 -1.92
N PHE A 300 -22.98 10.89 -2.02
CA PHE A 300 -22.44 10.39 -3.29
C PHE A 300 -23.18 9.16 -3.84
N THR A 301 -23.91 8.40 -3.02
CA THR A 301 -24.66 7.21 -3.46
C THR A 301 -26.15 7.45 -3.61
N ARG A 302 -26.75 8.36 -2.83
CA ARG A 302 -28.15 8.80 -3.04
C ARG A 302 -28.19 9.94 -4.06
N SER A 303 -28.00 9.58 -5.33
CA SER A 303 -28.38 10.50 -6.40
C SER A 303 -29.90 10.76 -6.31
N PRO A 304 -30.37 12.02 -6.23
CA PRO A 304 -31.80 12.33 -6.34
C PRO A 304 -32.36 12.02 -7.74
N ILE A 305 -31.46 11.76 -8.70
CA ILE A 305 -31.80 11.23 -10.01
C ILE A 305 -31.68 9.71 -9.88
N GLY A 306 -32.79 8.98 -9.90
CA GLY A 306 -32.88 7.52 -9.75
C GLY A 306 -32.17 6.74 -10.85
N LEU A 307 -30.84 6.88 -10.94
CA LEU A 307 -29.94 6.09 -11.75
C LEU A 307 -29.56 4.86 -10.94
N THR A 308 -30.52 3.94 -10.78
CA THR A 308 -30.18 2.55 -10.45
C THR A 308 -29.41 2.00 -11.63
N THR A 309 -28.09 1.94 -11.52
CA THR A 309 -27.25 1.17 -12.44
C THR A 309 -27.52 -0.31 -12.19
N SER A 310 -28.49 -0.88 -12.91
CA SER A 310 -28.45 -2.29 -13.24
C SER A 310 -27.35 -2.48 -14.29
N LEU A 311 -26.16 -2.84 -13.83
CA LEU A 311 -25.09 -3.45 -14.62
C LEU A 311 -24.76 -4.80 -14.00
#